data_AF-A0A9D5CJZ1-F1
#
_entry.id   AF-A0A9D5CJZ1-F1
#
_cell.length_a   1.000
_cell.length_b   1.000
_cell.length_c   1.000
_cell.angle_alpha   90.00
_cell.angle_beta   90.00
_cell.angle_gamma   90.00
#
_symmetry.space_group_name_H-M   'P 1'
#
loop_
_entity.id
_entity.type
_entity.pdbx_description
1 polymer ?
#
loop_
_entity_poly.entity_id
_entity_poly.type
_entity_poly.pdbx_seq_one_letter_code
_entity_poly.pdbx_strand_id
1 'polypeptide(L)' 'MAGNFYRSPAPGEPPFVKVGDKVKKGQVICIIEAMKLMNEIEADQSGTIVEIIAEDGKPVSVDTPLLVIQP' A
#
# COMPACT_ATOMS: atom_id res chain seq x y z
N MET A 1 0.74 3.56 12.00
CA MET A 1 1.57 2.44 12.48
C MET A 1 2.96 2.63 11.91
N ALA A 2 4.03 2.42 12.68
CA ALA A 2 5.39 2.45 12.15
C ALA A 2 5.81 1.04 11.72
N GLY A 3 6.45 0.91 10.56
CA GLY A 3 6.83 -0.38 10.00
C GLY A 3 7.49 -0.23 8.64
N ASN A 4 7.71 -1.34 7.95
CA ASN A 4 8.26 -1.33 6.59
C ASN A 4 7.13 -1.49 5.56
N PHE A 5 7.09 -0.61 4.56
CA PHE A 5 6.11 -0.66 3.50
C PHE A 5 6.51 -1.71 2.45
N TYR A 6 5.53 -2.51 2.01
CA TYR A 6 5.72 -3.43 0.87
C TYR A 6 4.56 -3.36 -0.11
N ARG A 7 4.93 -3.41 -1.40
CA ARG A 7 3.96 -3.38 -2.51
C ARG A 7 3.38 -4.75 -2.85
N SER A 8 4.01 -5.84 -2.41
CA SER A 8 3.62 -7.22 -2.70
C SER A 8 3.36 -8.01 -1.41
N PRO A 9 2.53 -9.06 -1.45
CA PRO A 9 2.25 -9.90 -0.27
C PRO A 9 3.48 -10.73 0.16
N ALA A 10 4.37 -11.04 -0.78
CA ALA A 10 5.62 -11.78 -0.54
C ALA A 10 6.67 -11.45 -1.62
N PRO A 11 7.96 -11.76 -1.38
CA PRO A 11 9.00 -11.62 -2.39
C PRO A 11 8.71 -12.44 -3.65
N GLY A 12 8.75 -11.80 -4.82
CA GLY A 12 8.49 -12.45 -6.12
C GLY A 12 7.02 -12.51 -6.52
N GLU A 13 6.09 -12.17 -5.62
CA GLU A 13 4.67 -12.01 -5.95
C GLU A 13 4.40 -10.65 -6.60
N PRO A 14 3.37 -10.54 -7.47
CA PRO A 14 3.00 -9.27 -8.07
C PRO A 14 2.54 -8.27 -7.00
N PRO A 15 2.69 -6.97 -7.26
CA PRO A 15 2.20 -5.96 -6.34
C PRO A 15 0.68 -6.01 -6.24
N PHE A 16 0.13 -5.60 -5.10
CA PHE A 16 -1.32 -5.51 -4.90
C PHE A 16 -1.97 -4.57 -5.92
N VAL A 17 -1.30 -3.45 -6.22
CA VAL A 17 -1.74 -2.43 -7.19
C VAL A 17 -0.53 -1.76 -7.87
N LYS A 18 -0.78 -1.16 -9.04
CA LYS A 18 0.15 -0.25 -9.74
C LYS A 18 -0.56 1.05 -10.12
N VAL A 19 0.23 2.07 -10.48
CA VAL A 19 -0.31 3.31 -11.05
C VAL A 19 -1.15 3.01 -12.29
N GLY A 20 -2.34 3.59 -12.35
CA GLY A 20 -3.36 3.36 -13.37
C GLY A 20 -4.39 2.28 -13.01
N ASP A 21 -4.18 1.49 -11.97
CA ASP A 21 -5.16 0.49 -11.54
C ASP A 21 -6.38 1.15 -10.88
N LYS A 22 -7.56 0.55 -11.11
CA LYS A 22 -8.79 0.90 -10.39
C LYS A 22 -8.90 0.07 -9.11
N VAL A 23 -9.24 0.74 -8.02
CA VAL A 23 -9.44 0.13 -6.69
C VAL A 23 -10.84 0.43 -6.16
N LYS A 24 -11.33 -0.47 -5.30
CA LYS A 24 -12.56 -0.27 -4.53
C LYS A 24 -12.24 0.03 -3.08
N LYS A 25 -13.09 0.80 -2.40
CA LYS A 25 -13.04 0.92 -0.94
C LYS A 25 -13.00 -0.48 -0.30
N GLY A 26 -12.07 -0.69 0.62
CA GLY A 26 -11.83 -1.96 1.30
C GLY A 26 -10.92 -2.94 0.55
N GLN A 27 -10.48 -2.62 -0.68
CA GLN A 27 -9.51 -3.45 -1.40
C GLN A 27 -8.13 -3.29 -0.76
N VAL A 28 -7.42 -4.40 -0.51
CA VAL A 28 -6.03 -4.37 -0.02
C VAL A 28 -5.12 -3.81 -1.12
N ILE A 29 -4.31 -2.81 -0.76
CA ILE A 29 -3.44 -2.07 -1.69
C ILE A 29 -1.96 -2.13 -1.36
N CYS A 30 -1.59 -2.48 -0.12
CA CYS A 30 -0.22 -2.73 0.30
C CYS A 30 -0.22 -3.43 1.67
N ILE A 31 0.96 -3.82 2.15
CA ILE A 31 1.15 -4.24 3.53
C ILE A 31 2.21 -3.39 4.23
N ILE A 32 2.06 -3.26 5.54
CA ILE A 32 3.10 -2.71 6.42
C ILE A 32 3.52 -3.80 7.41
N GLU A 33 4.80 -4.17 7.35
CA GLU A 33 5.42 -5.09 8.29
C GLU A 33 5.79 -4.35 9.57
N ALA A 34 5.21 -4.77 10.70
CA ALA A 34 5.54 -4.22 12.01
C ALA A 34 5.67 -5.36 13.01
N MET A 35 6.82 -5.49 13.65
CA MET A 35 7.10 -6.55 14.64
C MET A 35 6.82 -7.97 14.11
N LYS A 36 7.21 -8.28 12.86
CA LYS A 36 6.93 -9.53 12.14
C LYS A 36 5.47 -9.78 11.77
N LEU A 37 4.59 -8.82 11.99
CA LEU A 37 3.19 -8.89 11.56
C LEU A 37 3.02 -8.12 10.25
N MET A 38 2.45 -8.77 9.25
CA MET A 38 2.07 -8.16 7.97
C MET A 38 0.67 -7.58 8.12
N ASN A 39 0.57 -6.26 8.22
CA ASN A 39 -0.71 -5.58 8.35
C ASN A 39 -1.17 -5.12 6.98
N GLU A 40 -2.34 -5.59 6.56
CA GLU A 40 -2.96 -5.17 5.32
C GLU A 40 -3.48 -3.74 5.44
N ILE A 41 -3.22 -2.95 4.41
CA ILE A 41 -3.76 -1.61 4.28
C ILE A 41 -4.80 -1.65 3.17
N GLU A 42 -6.00 -1.21 3.49
CA GLU A 42 -7.12 -1.14 2.56
C GLU A 42 -7.31 0.26 2.00
N ALA A 43 -7.80 0.35 0.77
CA ALA A 43 -8.24 1.62 0.19
C ALA A 43 -9.43 2.20 0.97
N ASP A 44 -9.30 3.46 1.38
CA ASP A 44 -10.34 4.20 2.10
C ASP A 44 -11.47 4.70 1.19
N GLN A 45 -11.20 4.79 -0.12
CA GLN A 45 -12.14 5.15 -1.17
C GLN A 45 -11.94 4.32 -2.45
N SER A 46 -12.97 4.33 -3.31
CA SER A 46 -12.86 3.78 -4.67
C SER A 46 -12.28 4.84 -5.60
N GLY A 47 -11.52 4.42 -6.61
CA GLY A 47 -10.92 5.34 -7.57
C GLY A 47 -9.81 4.69 -8.39
N THR A 48 -8.87 5.49 -8.87
CA THR A 48 -7.69 5.08 -9.63
C THR A 48 -6.43 5.44 -8.87
N ILE A 49 -5.46 4.53 -8.79
CA ILE A 49 -4.13 4.83 -8.25
C ILE A 49 -3.42 5.77 -9.23
N VAL A 50 -3.13 7.00 -8.81
CA VAL A 50 -2.41 7.96 -9.65
C VAL A 50 -0.95 8.10 -9.27
N GLU A 51 -0.59 7.73 -8.04
CA GLU A 51 0.78 7.81 -7.53
C GLU A 51 1.00 6.80 -6.40
N ILE A 52 2.21 6.23 -6.33
CA ILE A 52 2.70 5.43 -5.20
C ILE A 52 3.92 6.18 -4.66
N ILE A 53 3.78 6.74 -3.47
CA ILE A 53 4.75 7.66 -2.85
C ILE A 53 5.77 6.88 -2.03
N ALA A 54 5.30 5.85 -1.31
CA ALA A 54 6.17 5.04 -0.46
C ALA A 54 7.06 4.10 -1.30
N GLU A 55 8.32 4.01 -0.91
CA GLU A 55 9.30 3.12 -1.52
C GLU A 55 9.24 1.72 -0.89
N ASP A 56 9.32 0.70 -1.75
CA ASP A 56 9.25 -0.71 -1.36
C ASP A 56 10.40 -1.14 -0.45
N GLY A 57 10.08 -1.79 0.66
CA GLY A 57 11.04 -2.18 1.69
C GLY A 57 11.60 -1.03 2.53
N LYS A 58 11.04 0.19 2.41
CA LYS A 58 11.47 1.34 3.22
C LYS A 58 10.58 1.54 4.46
N PRO A 59 11.14 2.10 5.54
CA PRO A 59 10.38 2.42 6.74
C PRO A 59 9.38 3.54 6.47
N VAL A 60 8.19 3.39 7.05
CA VAL A 60 7.11 4.38 7.09
C VAL A 60 6.62 4.55 8.52
N SER A 61 6.08 5.72 8.83
CA SER A 61 5.49 6.03 10.14
C SER A 61 4.00 6.35 10.02
N VAL A 62 3.38 6.59 11.17
CA VAL A 62 2.08 7.27 11.21
C VAL A 62 2.18 8.56 10.38
N ASP A 63 1.12 8.85 9.62
CA ASP A 63 0.98 10.00 8.72
C ASP A 63 1.92 10.04 7.50
N THR A 64 2.71 9.00 7.24
CA THR A 64 3.47 8.91 5.99
C THR A 64 2.52 8.64 4.82
N PRO A 65 2.48 9.50 3.77
CA PRO A 65 1.70 9.23 2.57
C PRO A 65 2.21 7.98 1.85
N LEU A 66 1.32 7.05 1.54
CA LEU A 66 1.67 5.80 0.86
C LEU A 66 1.40 5.86 -0.64
N LEU A 67 0.22 6.37 -1.01
CA LEU A 67 -0.30 6.40 -2.37
C LEU A 67 -1.40 7.46 -2.49
N VAL A 68 -1.72 7.83 -3.72
CA VAL A 68 -2.77 8.78 -4.06
C VAL A 68 -3.84 8.07 -4.87
N ILE A 69 -5.08 8.14 -4.39
CA ILE A 69 -6.27 7.62 -5.09
C ILE A 69 -7.08 8.81 -5.59
N GLN A 70 -7.33 8.87 -6.90
CA GLN A 70 -8.23 9.83 -7.51
C GLN A 70 -9.60 9.16 -7.77
N PRO A 71 -10.72 9.74 -7.29
CA PRO A 71 -12.06 9.19 -7.53
C PRO A 71 -12.43 8.99 -9.01
#